data_AF-A0A1C5MAG0-F1
#
_entry.id   AF-A0A1C5MAG0-F1
#
_cell.length_a   1.000
_cell.length_b   1.000
_cell.length_c   1.000
_cell.angle_alpha   90.00
_cell.angle_beta   90.00
_cell.angle_gamma   90.00
#
_symmetry.space_group_name_H-M   'P 1'
#
loop_
_entity.id
_entity.type
_entity.pdbx_description
1 polymer ?
#
loop_
_entity_poly.entity_id
_entity_poly.type
_entity_poly.pdbx_seq_one_letter_code
_entity_poly.pdbx_strand_id
1 'polypeptide(L)'
;MAQKKKDWNGLMSGFKASDLVFLDESGFNTDMTRRFAYSLSGSRAVNSALLSKPKNTTILSSIQLNGTLHYTTFSGGTTVDHFRQYLEDILPPHLNDDSVLSMDNMKSYHAKAVKELLDSSGIRYIYLPPYSPMTGKLALPTLIALCSIALGRPTVSTLAVLGEISISGTILKVDELANSLQVCLDSGAKKVLLPITSAADLGSVPPELVGSFILIFYSSAEDAVFKALGVE
;
A
#
# COMPACT_ATOMS: atom_id res chain seq x y z
N MET A 1 9.92 19.54 4.53
CA MET A 1 9.11 18.33 4.25
C MET A 1 7.86 18.26 5.12
N ALA A 2 7.96 18.46 6.43
CA ALA A 2 6.81 18.40 7.36
C ALA A 2 5.62 19.29 6.94
N GLN A 3 5.87 20.55 6.54
CA GLN A 3 4.81 21.45 6.06
C GLN A 3 4.11 20.91 4.80
N LYS A 4 4.87 20.53 3.76
CA LYS A 4 4.31 19.94 2.53
C LYS A 4 3.47 18.69 2.79
N LYS A 5 3.87 17.87 3.76
CA LYS A 5 3.10 16.68 4.19
C LYS A 5 1.82 17.06 4.91
N LYS A 6 1.86 18.09 5.77
CA LYS A 6 0.68 18.64 6.44
C LYS A 6 -0.32 19.23 5.45
N ASP A 7 0.16 20.02 4.49
CA ASP A 7 -0.67 20.61 3.44
C ASP A 7 -1.32 19.53 2.57
N TRP A 8 -0.55 18.50 2.18
CA TRP A 8 -1.07 17.35 1.43
C TRP A 8 -2.11 16.56 2.22
N ASN A 9 -1.88 16.31 3.51
CA ASN A 9 -2.88 15.65 4.37
C ASN A 9 -4.18 16.46 4.45
N GLY A 10 -4.08 17.79 4.54
CA GLY A 10 -5.25 18.67 4.52
C GLY A 10 -6.02 18.59 3.20
N LEU A 11 -5.32 18.58 2.06
CA LEU A 11 -5.94 18.38 0.75
C LEU A 11 -6.61 17.00 0.65
N MET A 12 -5.93 15.94 1.07
CA MET A 12 -6.44 14.56 1.03
C MET A 12 -7.70 14.37 1.85
N SER A 13 -7.80 15.03 3.02
CA SER A 13 -9.01 14.95 3.86
C SER A 13 -10.28 15.50 3.21
N GLY A 14 -10.15 16.26 2.11
CA GLY A 14 -11.29 16.75 1.34
C GLY A 14 -11.90 15.74 0.37
N PHE A 15 -11.25 14.60 0.14
CA PHE A 15 -11.70 13.57 -0.79
C PHE A 15 -12.22 12.33 -0.05
N LYS A 16 -13.23 11.66 -0.61
CA LYS A 16 -13.65 10.36 -0.10
C LYS A 16 -12.62 9.32 -0.51
N ALA A 17 -12.33 8.37 0.38
CA ALA A 17 -11.37 7.31 0.08
C ALA A 17 -11.76 6.43 -1.12
N SER A 18 -13.06 6.28 -1.40
CA SER A 18 -13.59 5.55 -2.56
C SER A 18 -13.26 6.21 -3.90
N ASP A 19 -12.99 7.51 -3.89
CA ASP A 19 -12.83 8.32 -5.10
C ASP A 19 -11.34 8.43 -5.49
N LEU A 20 -10.44 7.97 -4.61
CA LEU A 20 -9.00 8.02 -4.82
C LEU A 20 -8.53 6.86 -5.72
N VAL A 21 -7.72 7.21 -6.72
CA VAL A 21 -7.04 6.29 -7.63
C VAL A 21 -5.55 6.44 -7.41
N PHE A 22 -4.90 5.45 -6.82
CA PHE A 22 -3.47 5.50 -6.52
C PHE A 22 -2.67 4.93 -7.69
N LEU A 23 -1.81 5.74 -8.29
CA LEU A 23 -0.94 5.35 -9.39
C LEU A 23 0.50 5.22 -8.89
N ASP A 24 1.16 4.12 -9.26
CA ASP A 24 2.57 3.88 -8.95
C ASP A 24 3.28 3.07 -10.05
N GLU A 25 4.60 3.18 -10.07
CA GLU A 25 5.52 2.48 -10.97
C GLU A 25 6.35 1.45 -10.20
N SER A 26 6.51 0.25 -10.75
CA SER A 26 7.51 -0.71 -10.28
C SER A 26 8.34 -1.29 -11.42
N GLY A 27 9.66 -1.15 -11.32
CA GLY A 27 10.62 -1.80 -12.21
C GLY A 27 11.07 -3.15 -11.67
N PHE A 28 11.04 -4.18 -12.50
CA PHE A 28 11.58 -5.50 -12.19
C PHE A 28 12.46 -6.02 -13.33
N ASN A 29 13.44 -6.84 -12.98
CA ASN A 29 14.27 -7.53 -13.97
C ASN A 29 13.68 -8.90 -14.24
N THR A 30 13.59 -9.30 -15.51
CA THR A 30 13.05 -10.62 -15.89
C THR A 30 14.06 -11.77 -15.70
N ASP A 31 15.24 -11.51 -15.12
CA ASP A 31 16.16 -12.55 -14.63
C ASP A 31 15.57 -13.20 -13.39
N MET A 32 14.64 -14.12 -13.63
CA MET A 32 14.02 -14.93 -12.59
C MET A 32 14.84 -16.20 -12.29
N THR A 33 16.09 -16.28 -12.78
CA THR A 33 16.94 -17.45 -12.57
C THR A 33 17.44 -17.47 -11.13
N ARG A 34 16.94 -18.44 -10.35
CA ARG A 34 17.35 -18.61 -8.96
C ARG A 34 18.82 -19.03 -8.89
N ARG A 35 19.68 -18.16 -8.34
CA ARG A 35 21.13 -18.42 -8.20
C ARG A 35 21.50 -19.31 -7.02
N PHE A 36 20.60 -19.43 -6.04
CA PHE A 36 20.83 -20.18 -4.81
C PHE A 36 19.62 -21.04 -4.47
N ALA A 37 19.87 -22.30 -4.12
CA ALA A 37 18.86 -23.26 -3.67
C ALA A 37 19.49 -24.25 -2.69
N TYR A 38 18.66 -24.81 -1.80
CA TYR A 38 19.07 -25.86 -0.89
C TYR A 38 18.82 -27.24 -1.51
N SER A 39 19.72 -28.18 -1.25
CA SER A 39 19.59 -29.59 -1.61
C SER A 39 20.08 -30.45 -0.43
N LEU A 40 19.72 -31.73 -0.44
CA LEU A 40 20.23 -32.68 0.55
C LEU A 40 21.76 -32.74 0.48
N SER A 41 22.40 -32.95 1.64
CA SER A 41 23.86 -33.08 1.70
C SER A 41 24.37 -34.14 0.71
N GLY A 42 25.36 -33.79 -0.10
CA GLY A 42 25.90 -34.64 -1.17
C GLY A 42 25.15 -34.58 -2.51
N SER A 43 24.05 -33.84 -2.62
CA SER A 43 23.28 -33.68 -3.86
C SER A 43 23.38 -32.27 -4.44
N ARG A 44 23.32 -32.13 -5.77
CA ARG A 44 23.33 -30.83 -6.46
C ARG A 44 21.91 -30.30 -6.63
N ALA A 45 21.68 -29.06 -6.24
CA ALA A 45 20.47 -28.34 -6.63
C ALA A 45 20.52 -28.03 -8.14
N VAL A 46 19.52 -28.52 -8.88
CA VAL A 46 19.38 -28.33 -10.33
C VAL A 46 18.20 -27.40 -10.58
N ASN A 47 18.39 -26.41 -11.44
CA ASN A 47 17.32 -25.52 -11.88
C ASN A 47 17.49 -25.18 -13.37
N SER A 48 16.39 -24.86 -14.03
CA SER A 48 16.38 -24.34 -15.40
C SER A 48 16.53 -22.82 -15.41
N ALA A 49 17.32 -22.30 -16.36
CA ALA A 49 17.44 -20.86 -16.60
C ALA A 49 16.68 -20.46 -17.87
N LEU A 50 16.21 -19.22 -17.92
CA LEU A 50 15.64 -18.66 -19.14
C LEU A 50 16.76 -18.42 -20.16
N LEU A 51 16.58 -18.89 -21.39
CA LEU A 51 17.56 -18.72 -22.48
C LEU A 51 17.53 -17.31 -23.09
N SER A 52 16.54 -16.48 -22.74
CA SER A 52 16.41 -15.11 -23.22
C SER A 52 17.28 -14.14 -22.42
N LYS A 53 17.81 -13.11 -23.08
CA LYS A 53 18.47 -11.99 -22.39
C LYS A 53 17.47 -11.34 -21.41
N PRO A 54 17.81 -11.24 -20.11
CA PRO A 54 16.98 -10.53 -19.15
C PRO A 54 16.73 -9.09 -19.58
N LYS A 55 15.50 -8.62 -19.38
CA LYS A 55 15.10 -7.25 -19.67
C LYS A 55 14.64 -6.60 -18.38
N ASN A 56 14.95 -5.33 -18.22
CA ASN A 56 14.22 -4.50 -17.26
C ASN A 56 12.83 -4.26 -17.85
N THR A 57 11.81 -4.54 -17.06
CA THR A 57 10.41 -4.31 -17.39
C THR A 57 9.83 -3.45 -16.30
N THR A 58 9.10 -2.43 -16.67
CA THR A 58 8.38 -1.59 -15.74
C THR A 58 6.89 -1.91 -15.84
N ILE A 59 6.25 -2.05 -14.69
CA ILE A 59 4.81 -2.01 -14.53
C ILE A 59 4.43 -0.59 -14.13
N LEU A 60 3.48 -0.02 -14.85
CA LEU A 60 2.76 1.17 -14.43
C LEU A 60 1.35 0.74 -14.08
N SER A 61 0.90 1.05 -12.86
CA SER A 61 -0.36 0.53 -12.34
C SER A 61 -1.14 1.57 -11.56
N SER A 62 -2.45 1.39 -11.50
CA SER A 62 -3.34 2.15 -10.63
C SER A 62 -4.33 1.27 -9.89
N ILE A 63 -4.56 1.55 -8.61
CA ILE A 63 -5.45 0.80 -7.73
C ILE A 63 -6.47 1.70 -7.03
N GLN A 64 -7.68 1.20 -6.83
CA GLN A 64 -8.76 1.84 -6.07
C GLN A 64 -9.09 1.05 -4.80
N LEU A 65 -9.78 1.71 -3.85
CA LEU A 65 -10.16 1.12 -2.56
C LEU A 65 -10.97 -0.18 -2.69
N ASN A 66 -11.77 -0.31 -3.76
CA ASN A 66 -12.57 -1.51 -4.03
C ASN A 66 -11.75 -2.69 -4.60
N GLY A 67 -10.42 -2.53 -4.73
CA GLY A 67 -9.52 -3.55 -5.28
C GLY A 67 -9.42 -3.56 -6.81
N THR A 68 -10.08 -2.64 -7.50
CA THR A 68 -9.93 -2.51 -8.96
C THR A 68 -8.50 -2.12 -9.28
N LEU A 69 -7.86 -2.89 -10.17
CA LEU A 69 -6.47 -2.72 -10.58
C LEU A 69 -6.39 -2.60 -12.10
N HIS A 70 -5.75 -1.54 -12.56
CA HIS A 70 -5.38 -1.36 -13.97
C HIS A 70 -3.86 -1.28 -14.05
N TYR A 71 -3.29 -1.85 -15.09
CA TYR A 71 -1.85 -1.80 -15.29
C TYR A 71 -1.49 -1.98 -16.77
N THR A 72 -0.30 -1.50 -17.10
CA THR A 72 0.39 -1.83 -18.35
C THR A 72 1.84 -2.18 -18.05
N THR A 73 2.50 -2.80 -19.02
CA THR A 73 3.93 -3.13 -18.92
C THR A 73 4.67 -2.64 -20.14
N PHE A 74 5.89 -2.15 -19.94
CA PHE A 74 6.78 -1.77 -21.01
C PHE A 74 8.22 -2.19 -20.69
N SER A 75 9.02 -2.39 -21.74
CA SER A 75 10.43 -2.74 -21.58
C SER A 75 11.28 -1.48 -21.41
N GLY A 76 12.20 -1.50 -20.46
CA GLY A 76 12.98 -0.33 -20.05
C GLY A 76 12.30 0.45 -18.92
N GLY A 77 12.84 1.64 -18.62
CA GLY A 77 12.26 2.54 -17.62
C GLY A 77 11.11 3.39 -18.18
N THR A 78 10.40 4.09 -17.30
CA THR A 78 9.30 4.97 -17.70
C THR A 78 9.78 6.17 -18.49
N THR A 79 9.26 6.28 -19.71
CA THR A 79 9.38 7.47 -20.56
C THR A 79 8.12 8.33 -20.41
N VAL A 80 8.22 9.60 -20.80
CA VAL A 80 7.07 10.50 -20.86
C VAL A 80 5.96 9.92 -21.75
N ASP A 81 6.33 9.27 -22.86
CA ASP A 81 5.38 8.70 -23.81
C ASP A 81 4.62 7.51 -23.23
N HIS A 82 5.29 6.59 -22.52
CA HIS A 82 4.62 5.46 -21.87
C HIS A 82 3.62 5.94 -20.81
N PHE A 83 4.00 6.96 -20.02
CA PHE A 83 3.11 7.52 -19.01
C PHE A 83 1.90 8.22 -19.64
N ARG A 84 2.13 9.00 -20.70
CA ARG A 84 1.09 9.68 -21.46
C ARG A 84 0.08 8.68 -22.03
N GLN A 85 0.58 7.62 -22.66
CA GLN A 85 -0.26 6.56 -23.23
C GLN A 85 -1.15 5.90 -22.16
N TYR A 86 -0.62 5.66 -20.96
CA TYR A 86 -1.42 5.12 -19.86
C TYR A 86 -2.55 6.06 -19.44
N LEU A 87 -2.27 7.36 -19.35
CA LEU A 87 -3.25 8.37 -18.97
C LEU A 87 -4.28 8.69 -20.08
N GLU A 88 -3.94 8.52 -21.35
CA GLU A 88 -4.83 8.75 -22.50
C GLU A 88 -5.68 7.54 -22.84
N ASP A 89 -5.07 6.35 -22.91
CA ASP A 89 -5.70 5.18 -23.53
C ASP A 89 -6.25 4.19 -22.52
N ILE A 90 -5.60 4.05 -21.36
CA ILE A 90 -5.84 2.94 -20.43
C ILE A 90 -6.66 3.40 -19.23
N LEU A 91 -6.27 4.50 -18.59
CA LEU A 91 -6.89 4.94 -17.35
C LEU A 91 -8.29 5.57 -17.52
N PRO A 92 -8.57 6.43 -18.53
CA PRO A 92 -9.83 7.19 -18.60
C PRO A 92 -11.12 6.36 -18.58
N PRO A 93 -11.22 5.20 -19.25
CA PRO A 93 -12.43 4.37 -19.20
C PRO A 93 -12.79 3.86 -17.80
N HIS A 94 -11.86 3.97 -16.85
CA HIS A 94 -12.01 3.47 -15.49
C HIS A 94 -12.18 4.59 -14.46
N LEU A 95 -12.19 5.85 -14.91
CA LEU A 95 -12.43 7.02 -14.07
C LEU A 95 -13.87 7.50 -14.22
N ASN A 96 -14.35 8.19 -13.19
CA ASN A 96 -15.57 8.97 -13.20
C ASN A 96 -15.27 10.43 -12.84
N ASP A 97 -16.27 11.30 -12.92
CA ASP A 97 -16.13 12.74 -12.63
C ASP A 97 -15.66 13.03 -11.19
N ASP A 98 -15.89 12.08 -10.28
CA ASP A 98 -15.45 12.16 -8.90
C ASP A 98 -14.04 11.60 -8.67
N SER A 99 -13.43 10.95 -9.65
CA SER A 99 -12.13 10.29 -9.46
C SER A 99 -11.01 11.31 -9.24
N VAL A 100 -10.12 10.99 -8.31
CA VAL A 100 -8.94 11.80 -7.98
C VAL A 100 -7.69 10.95 -8.10
N LEU A 101 -6.84 11.27 -9.06
CA LEU A 101 -5.59 10.57 -9.32
C LEU A 101 -4.51 11.02 -8.32
N SER A 102 -4.07 10.12 -7.46
CA SER A 102 -2.92 10.32 -6.57
C SER A 102 -1.69 9.63 -7.16
N MET A 103 -0.65 10.39 -7.46
CA MET A 103 0.58 9.88 -8.08
C MET A 103 1.84 10.37 -7.39
N ASP A 104 2.94 9.65 -7.59
CA ASP A 104 4.25 10.04 -7.08
C ASP A 104 4.74 11.36 -7.69
N ASN A 105 5.81 11.92 -7.13
CA ASN A 105 6.33 13.22 -7.57
C ASN A 105 7.46 13.08 -8.61
N MET A 106 7.41 12.05 -9.47
CA MET A 106 8.47 11.78 -10.44
C MET A 106 8.61 12.92 -11.45
N LYS A 107 9.86 13.24 -11.84
CA LYS A 107 10.16 14.32 -12.79
C LYS A 107 9.40 14.19 -14.11
N SER A 108 9.25 12.96 -14.62
CA SER A 108 8.55 12.68 -15.86
C SER A 108 7.07 13.08 -15.82
N TYR A 109 6.44 13.05 -14.65
CA TYR A 109 5.02 13.42 -14.50
C TYR A 109 4.83 14.94 -14.52
N HIS A 110 5.89 15.70 -14.24
CA HIS A 110 5.89 17.16 -14.36
C HIS A 110 6.25 17.66 -15.76
N ALA A 111 6.50 16.77 -16.72
CA ALA A 111 6.76 17.15 -18.10
C ALA A 111 5.57 17.95 -18.65
N LYS A 112 5.87 18.98 -19.45
CA LYS A 112 4.87 19.90 -20.01
C LYS A 112 3.72 19.15 -20.69
N ALA A 113 4.05 18.16 -21.53
CA ALA A 113 3.07 17.35 -22.25
C ALA A 113 2.12 16.57 -21.32
N VAL A 114 2.61 16.10 -20.16
CA VAL A 114 1.81 15.36 -19.18
C VAL A 114 0.86 16.30 -18.43
N LYS A 115 1.34 17.49 -18.04
CA LYS A 115 0.48 18.50 -17.41
C LYS A 115 -0.62 18.97 -18.35
N GLU A 116 -0.28 19.30 -19.59
CA GLU A 116 -1.25 19.70 -20.61
C GLU A 116 -2.31 18.62 -20.84
N LEU A 117 -1.90 17.34 -20.87
CA LEU A 117 -2.82 16.22 -20.94
C LEU A 117 -3.77 16.17 -19.73
N LEU A 118 -3.22 16.17 -18.52
CA LEU A 118 -4.02 16.12 -17.29
C LEU A 118 -5.02 17.29 -17.23
N ASP A 119 -4.55 18.51 -17.50
CA ASP A 119 -5.38 19.73 -17.52
C ASP A 119 -6.49 19.64 -18.59
N SER A 120 -6.18 19.11 -19.77
CA SER A 120 -7.16 18.95 -20.86
C SER A 120 -8.16 17.82 -20.65
N SER A 121 -7.78 16.78 -19.91
CA SER A 121 -8.62 15.61 -19.62
C SER A 121 -9.68 15.90 -18.56
N GLY A 122 -9.55 17.00 -17.80
CA GLY A 122 -10.42 17.32 -16.67
C GLY A 122 -10.24 16.40 -15.45
N ILE A 123 -9.26 15.49 -15.48
CA ILE A 123 -8.98 14.57 -14.38
C ILE A 123 -8.45 15.38 -13.18
N ARG A 124 -9.10 15.22 -12.03
CA ARG A 124 -8.58 15.78 -10.77
C ARG A 124 -7.36 14.96 -10.36
N TYR A 125 -6.25 15.61 -10.03
CA TYR A 125 -5.04 14.92 -9.63
C TYR A 125 -4.31 15.63 -8.49
N ILE A 126 -3.53 14.85 -7.74
CA ILE A 126 -2.68 15.30 -6.65
C ILE A 126 -1.33 14.57 -6.69
N TYR A 127 -0.26 15.30 -6.35
CA TYR A 127 1.08 14.74 -6.22
C TYR A 127 1.39 14.42 -4.77
N LEU A 128 2.01 13.26 -4.53
CA LEU A 128 2.56 12.91 -3.23
C LEU A 128 3.68 13.89 -2.83
N PRO A 129 3.85 14.19 -1.53
CA PRO A 129 4.98 14.97 -1.08
C PRO A 129 6.30 14.22 -1.37
N PRO A 130 7.41 14.93 -1.69
CA PRO A 130 8.71 14.29 -1.87
C PRO A 130 9.07 13.41 -0.67
N TYR A 131 9.59 12.21 -0.93
CA TYR A 131 9.97 11.24 0.10
C TYR A 131 8.82 10.90 1.07
N SER A 132 7.58 10.91 0.57
CA SER A 132 6.48 10.17 1.19
C SER A 132 6.34 8.83 0.47
N PRO A 133 7.20 7.83 0.74
CA PRO A 133 6.83 6.47 0.39
C PRO A 133 5.51 6.15 1.09
N MET A 134 4.79 5.17 0.54
CA MET A 134 3.69 4.47 1.20
C MET A 134 3.86 4.56 2.72
N THR A 135 2.91 5.23 3.37
CA THR A 135 2.96 5.74 4.74
C THR A 135 3.81 4.86 5.66
N GLY A 136 4.70 5.44 6.47
CA GLY A 136 5.52 4.72 7.47
C GLY A 136 4.74 4.06 8.62
N LYS A 137 3.50 3.65 8.35
CA LYS A 137 2.54 2.91 9.17
C LYS A 137 2.01 1.66 8.43
N LEU A 138 2.73 1.17 7.40
CA LEU A 138 2.34 0.03 6.56
C LEU A 138 3.24 -1.20 6.70
N ALA A 139 4.35 -1.16 7.44
CA ALA A 139 5.26 -2.31 7.48
C ALA A 139 4.58 -3.56 8.08
N LEU A 140 3.84 -3.40 9.18
CA LEU A 140 3.07 -4.49 9.77
C LEU A 140 1.91 -4.98 8.88
N PRO A 141 0.99 -4.12 8.38
CA PRO A 141 -0.02 -4.54 7.40
C PRO A 141 0.57 -5.25 6.19
N THR A 142 1.73 -4.79 5.68
CA THR A 142 2.42 -5.40 4.55
C THR A 142 2.93 -6.80 4.90
N LEU A 143 3.54 -6.97 6.08
CA LEU A 143 3.97 -8.28 6.56
C LEU A 143 2.79 -9.26 6.64
N ILE A 144 1.66 -8.84 7.23
CA ILE A 144 0.45 -9.65 7.33
C ILE A 144 -0.07 -10.02 5.93
N ALA A 145 -0.10 -9.06 5.00
CA ALA A 145 -0.53 -9.31 3.62
C ALA A 145 0.38 -10.33 2.92
N LEU A 146 1.71 -10.20 3.06
CA LEU A 146 2.68 -11.14 2.50
C LEU A 146 2.50 -12.54 3.08
N CYS A 147 2.31 -12.67 4.40
CA CYS A 147 2.04 -13.96 5.04
C CYS A 147 0.70 -14.57 4.59
N SER A 148 -0.36 -13.75 4.50
CA SER A 148 -1.67 -14.15 3.96
C SER A 148 -1.54 -14.75 2.56
N ILE A 149 -0.83 -14.05 1.67
CA ILE A 149 -0.58 -14.50 0.29
C ILE A 149 0.26 -15.78 0.28
N ALA A 150 1.37 -15.82 1.02
CA ALA A 150 2.29 -16.96 1.03
C ALA A 150 1.65 -18.24 1.60
N LEU A 151 0.74 -18.10 2.57
CA LEU A 151 0.04 -19.20 3.21
C LEU A 151 -1.30 -19.53 2.55
N GLY A 152 -1.75 -18.73 1.57
CA GLY A 152 -3.07 -18.87 0.94
C GLY A 152 -4.23 -18.75 1.93
N ARG A 153 -4.06 -17.98 3.02
CA ARG A 153 -5.04 -17.86 4.11
C ARG A 153 -5.51 -16.41 4.22
N PRO A 154 -6.81 -16.12 4.04
CA PRO A 154 -7.32 -14.76 4.17
C PRO A 154 -7.20 -14.27 5.62
N THR A 155 -7.07 -12.96 5.79
CA THR A 155 -7.15 -12.32 7.10
C THR A 155 -8.58 -12.41 7.66
N VAL A 156 -8.70 -12.25 8.97
CA VAL A 156 -10.00 -12.20 9.65
C VAL A 156 -10.85 -11.05 9.07
N SER A 157 -12.11 -11.34 8.73
CA SER A 157 -13.03 -10.35 8.16
C SER A 157 -13.22 -9.14 9.08
N THR A 158 -13.42 -7.95 8.49
CA THR A 158 -13.68 -6.68 9.21
C THR A 158 -12.59 -6.27 10.20
N LEU A 159 -11.35 -6.74 9.97
CA LEU A 159 -10.18 -6.43 10.77
C LEU A 159 -9.50 -5.14 10.27
N ALA A 160 -9.33 -4.18 11.16
CA ALA A 160 -8.37 -3.09 11.00
C ALA A 160 -7.07 -3.44 11.73
N VAL A 161 -5.93 -3.18 11.08
CA VAL A 161 -4.60 -3.36 11.69
C VAL A 161 -4.07 -2.01 12.10
N LEU A 162 -3.88 -1.82 13.40
CA LEU A 162 -3.22 -0.65 13.97
C LEU A 162 -1.85 -1.02 14.54
N GLY A 163 -0.97 -0.02 14.60
CA GLY A 163 0.39 -0.17 15.08
C GLY A 163 1.37 -0.43 13.95
N GLU A 164 2.64 -0.41 14.28
CA GLU A 164 3.71 -0.54 13.31
C GLU A 164 4.88 -1.34 13.89
N ILE A 165 5.74 -1.85 13.02
CA ILE A 165 7.01 -2.48 13.40
C ILE A 165 8.19 -1.68 12.85
N SER A 166 9.22 -1.48 13.69
CA SER A 166 10.50 -0.96 13.22
C SER A 166 11.25 -2.01 12.40
N ILE A 167 12.28 -1.57 11.67
CA ILE A 167 13.21 -2.47 10.96
C ILE A 167 13.88 -3.47 11.93
N SER A 168 14.08 -3.08 13.19
CA SER A 168 14.64 -3.95 14.23
C SER A 168 13.61 -4.89 14.87
N GLY A 169 12.37 -4.92 14.38
CA GLY A 169 11.29 -5.76 14.92
C GLY A 169 10.62 -5.21 16.18
N THR A 170 10.88 -3.95 16.53
CA THR A 170 10.26 -3.31 17.71
C THR A 170 8.83 -2.90 17.39
N ILE A 171 7.88 -3.27 18.26
CA ILE A 171 6.50 -2.84 18.13
C ILE A 171 6.36 -1.37 18.52
N LEU A 172 5.89 -0.56 17.57
CA LEU A 172 5.62 0.85 17.74
C LEU A 172 4.17 1.05 18.19
N LYS A 173 4.01 1.97 19.14
CA LYS A 173 2.72 2.37 19.70
C LYS A 173 1.90 3.14 18.66
N VAL A 174 0.57 3.09 18.79
CA VAL A 174 -0.35 3.87 17.96
C VAL A 174 -0.40 5.31 18.47
N ASP A 175 -0.08 6.27 17.60
CA ASP A 175 -0.32 7.69 17.87
C ASP A 175 -1.81 8.01 17.76
N GLU A 176 -2.31 8.89 18.64
CA GLU A 176 -3.70 9.37 18.61
C GLU A 176 -4.72 8.22 18.53
N LEU A 177 -4.64 7.28 19.48
CA LEU A 177 -5.42 6.04 19.47
C LEU A 177 -6.93 6.29 19.28
N ALA A 178 -7.50 7.30 19.95
CA ALA A 178 -8.91 7.64 19.81
C ALA A 178 -9.28 8.04 18.37
N ASN A 179 -8.48 8.89 17.73
CA ASN A 179 -8.69 9.30 16.33
C ASN A 179 -8.57 8.10 15.38
N SER A 180 -7.57 7.25 15.59
CA SER A 180 -7.38 6.04 14.78
C SER A 180 -8.54 5.06 14.92
N LEU A 181 -9.05 4.85 16.14
CA LEU A 181 -10.23 4.02 16.38
C LEU A 181 -11.50 4.63 15.76
N GLN A 182 -11.65 5.96 15.78
CA GLN A 182 -12.77 6.62 15.10
C GLN A 182 -12.74 6.33 13.59
N VAL A 183 -11.58 6.45 12.95
CA VAL A 183 -11.42 6.12 11.51
C VAL A 183 -11.76 4.65 11.24
N CYS A 184 -11.38 3.73 12.12
CA CYS A 184 -11.76 2.32 12.02
C CYS A 184 -13.29 2.14 12.07
N LEU A 185 -13.97 2.87 12.95
CA LEU A 185 -15.43 2.79 13.10
C LEU A 185 -16.12 3.28 11.83
N ASP A 186 -15.69 4.45 11.34
CA ASP A 186 -16.23 5.08 10.14
C ASP A 186 -15.98 4.22 8.88
N SER A 187 -14.90 3.44 8.89
CA SER A 187 -14.56 2.48 7.82
C SER A 187 -15.27 1.12 7.95
N GLY A 188 -16.12 0.94 8.98
CA GLY A 188 -16.89 -0.29 9.19
C GLY A 188 -16.09 -1.47 9.77
N ALA A 189 -14.93 -1.22 10.38
CA ALA A 189 -14.18 -2.25 11.08
C ALA A 189 -14.95 -2.70 12.34
N LYS A 190 -14.94 -4.00 12.62
CA LYS A 190 -15.53 -4.58 13.84
C LYS A 190 -14.47 -5.19 14.76
N LYS A 191 -13.29 -5.47 14.21
CA LYS A 191 -12.15 -6.03 14.92
C LYS A 191 -10.97 -5.10 14.71
N VAL A 192 -10.19 -4.88 15.75
CA VAL A 192 -8.99 -4.03 15.67
C VAL A 192 -7.82 -4.79 16.26
N LEU A 193 -6.81 -5.07 15.43
CA LEU A 193 -5.52 -5.58 15.86
C LEU A 193 -4.70 -4.41 16.42
N LEU A 194 -4.24 -4.50 17.67
CA LEU A 194 -3.64 -3.39 18.40
C LEU A 194 -2.38 -3.80 19.18
N PRO A 195 -1.29 -3.00 19.18
CA PRO A 195 -0.14 -3.28 20.03
C PRO A 195 -0.53 -3.35 21.51
N ILE A 196 0.01 -4.32 22.25
CA ILE A 196 -0.14 -4.35 23.72
C ILE A 196 0.44 -3.09 24.38
N THR A 197 1.44 -2.46 23.76
CA THR A 197 2.02 -1.19 24.21
C THR A 197 1.04 0.00 24.13
N SER A 198 -0.04 -0.13 23.35
CA SER A 198 -1.11 0.87 23.25
C SER A 198 -2.25 0.62 24.23
N ALA A 199 -2.25 -0.50 24.98
CA ALA A 199 -3.32 -0.82 25.92
C ALA A 199 -3.45 0.22 27.05
N ALA A 200 -2.34 0.81 27.49
CA ALA A 200 -2.34 1.86 28.52
C ALA A 200 -3.11 3.12 28.09
N ASP A 201 -3.21 3.39 26.78
CA ASP A 201 -3.88 4.57 26.25
C ASP A 201 -5.39 4.39 26.10
N LEU A 202 -5.90 3.17 26.24
CA LEU A 202 -7.35 2.91 26.14
C LEU A 202 -8.15 3.67 27.20
N GLY A 203 -7.54 3.97 28.35
CA GLY A 203 -8.18 4.80 29.37
C GLY A 203 -8.46 6.24 28.92
N SER A 204 -7.79 6.72 27.86
CA SER A 204 -8.02 8.03 27.25
C SER A 204 -9.06 8.02 26.12
N VAL A 205 -9.51 6.84 25.70
CA VAL A 205 -10.47 6.66 24.60
C VAL A 205 -11.89 6.60 25.19
N PRO A 206 -12.90 7.24 24.55
CA PRO A 206 -14.29 7.10 24.97
C PRO A 206 -14.74 5.63 25.07
N PRO A 207 -15.39 5.21 26.18
CA PRO A 207 -15.81 3.81 26.37
C PRO A 207 -16.75 3.29 25.28
N GLU A 208 -17.61 4.17 24.74
CA GLU A 208 -18.54 3.84 23.65
C GLU A 208 -17.78 3.44 22.37
N LEU A 209 -16.67 4.14 22.08
CA LEU A 209 -15.83 3.84 20.93
C LEU A 209 -15.08 2.52 21.13
N VAL A 210 -14.51 2.29 22.31
CA VAL A 210 -13.84 1.02 22.64
C VAL A 210 -14.82 -0.16 22.55
N GLY A 211 -16.04 0.01 23.06
CA GLY A 211 -17.10 -1.00 23.04
C GLY A 211 -17.62 -1.34 21.64
N SER A 212 -17.32 -0.52 20.64
CA SER A 212 -17.70 -0.77 19.23
C SER A 212 -16.82 -1.81 18.54
N PHE A 213 -15.70 -2.21 19.16
CA PHE A 213 -14.73 -3.12 18.56
C PHE A 213 -14.45 -4.35 19.43
N ILE A 214 -14.09 -5.44 18.75
CA ILE A 214 -13.35 -6.54 19.36
C ILE A 214 -11.86 -6.19 19.22
N LEU A 215 -11.23 -5.79 20.34
CA LEU A 215 -9.81 -5.49 20.38
C LEU A 215 -8.98 -6.78 20.50
N ILE A 216 -8.03 -6.96 19.60
CA ILE A 216 -7.13 -8.11 19.56
C ILE A 216 -5.72 -7.57 19.78
N PHE A 217 -5.15 -7.84 20.95
CA PHE A 217 -3.81 -7.34 21.28
C PHE A 217 -2.72 -8.25 20.75
N TYR A 218 -1.60 -7.68 20.31
CA TYR A 218 -0.41 -8.43 19.95
C TYR A 218 0.85 -7.89 20.64
N SER A 219 1.81 -8.78 20.89
CA SER A 219 3.10 -8.44 21.52
C SER A 219 4.31 -8.54 20.59
N SER A 220 4.18 -9.24 19.46
CA SER A 220 5.22 -9.37 18.42
C SER A 220 4.62 -9.33 17.01
N ALA A 221 5.49 -9.24 16.00
CA ALA A 221 5.06 -9.24 14.60
C ALA A 221 4.47 -10.60 14.19
N GLU A 222 5.03 -11.69 14.69
CA GLU A 222 4.56 -13.06 14.45
C GLU A 222 3.18 -13.26 15.09
N ASP A 223 3.01 -12.83 16.35
CA ASP A 223 1.74 -12.89 17.07
C ASP A 223 0.66 -12.06 16.34
N ALA A 224 1.02 -10.88 15.81
CA ALA A 224 0.13 -10.08 14.98
C ALA A 224 -0.31 -10.82 13.72
N VAL A 225 0.61 -11.51 13.02
CA VAL A 225 0.29 -12.33 11.84
C VAL A 225 -0.65 -13.47 12.21
N PHE A 226 -0.33 -14.26 13.24
CA PHE A 226 -1.19 -15.37 13.67
C PHE A 226 -2.61 -14.92 13.97
N LYS A 227 -2.75 -13.88 14.79
CA LYS A 227 -4.04 -13.28 15.15
C LYS A 227 -4.77 -12.67 13.95
N ALA A 228 -4.06 -11.99 13.06
CA ALA A 228 -4.65 -11.41 11.85
C ALA A 228 -5.16 -12.49 10.88
N LEU A 229 -4.53 -13.66 10.85
CA LEU A 229 -4.94 -14.81 10.05
C LEU A 229 -5.95 -15.71 10.77
N GLY A 230 -6.27 -15.46 12.04
CA GLY A 230 -7.15 -16.32 12.85
C GLY A 230 -6.53 -17.70 13.12
N VAL A 231 -5.21 -17.76 13.27
CA VAL A 231 -4.49 -18.93 13.78
C VAL A 231 -4.20 -18.63 15.25
N GLU A 232 -4.63 -19.50 16.16
CA GLU A 232 -4.19 -19.51 17.56
C GLU A 232 -3.04 -20.49 17.74
#